data_AF-L1IEM2-F1
#
_entry.id   AF-L1IEM2-F1
#
_cell.length_a   1.000
_cell.length_b   1.000
_cell.length_c   1.000
_cell.angle_alpha   90.00
_cell.angle_beta   90.00
_cell.angle_gamma   90.00
#
_symmetry.space_group_name_H-M   'P 1'
#
loop_
_entity.id
_entity.type
_entity.pdbx_description
1 polymer ?
#
loop_
_entity_poly.entity_id
_entity_poly.type
_entity_poly.pdbx_seq_one_letter_code
_entity_poly.pdbx_strand_id
1 'polypeptide(L)'
;MPPRSPKRRSKYSAFMISPVTAGLLIATPNILLLLYFFSADVHHAKHEDGSELIRGQAAVRRQLSGNTEEILTDIKVEIVKLEKHQSEIQRETSQIRDDLGVVIKKFLLLRDRFKNRSIQLDYNRNTSELHGTSRTQVNQSHTNTQWLQPPQLQPQPPPSPQQRQHLNLTNEDNHAEKDLALGLVDKLHEEYTSIFVLSLRRFSPSSDIVLFLRASTPRLDALLKNHGVISVKYAEEDISQAAMRNHSSLTYRWLVFERFLDLHGKNYRRVLLADVVQVAFQSNPFDVMKKPGLYAFSESISLSQDEWTSNWIRACFESSVLTPLPDKETLNVGYVMGSIDRVLPYVKVMAATIRSVTRADGCRGEGVDQGVHNVVAYTDASFSDLVVQNQNNGAVGELQSPFAMTYNAGVKAVINGMGVAAAVVLRYYHVPEVMKLLFNSYVVWDVHNVSKGTGGCWRYMLMTHVELFKGHGDFADSSVERVASPLGCCEICDRNQQCNGFTHFDQTCWMKSISRSPKPEEGFPVPESTSGWKIYTNL
;
A
#
# COMPACT_ATOMS: atom_id res chain seq x y z
N MET A 1 3.50 40.36 53.07
CA MET A 1 2.72 40.84 51.92
C MET A 1 3.67 41.38 50.86
N PRO A 2 3.78 40.73 49.69
CA PRO A 2 4.38 41.31 48.49
C PRO A 2 3.32 41.56 47.38
N PRO A 3 3.62 42.42 46.39
CA PRO A 3 2.62 43.08 45.55
C PRO A 3 2.11 42.21 44.40
N ARG A 4 0.84 42.45 44.03
CA ARG A 4 0.13 41.82 42.91
C ARG A 4 0.69 42.31 41.57
N SER A 5 1.02 41.37 40.69
CA SER A 5 1.24 41.62 39.26
C SER A 5 -0.10 41.69 38.49
N PRO A 6 -0.25 42.57 37.49
CA PRO A 6 -1.46 42.61 36.68
C PRO A 6 -1.41 41.56 35.55
N LYS A 7 -2.42 40.68 35.51
CA LYS A 7 -2.69 39.78 34.39
C LYS A 7 -3.15 40.60 33.17
N ARG A 8 -2.31 40.74 32.14
CA ARG A 8 -2.76 41.07 30.77
C ARG A 8 -3.21 39.77 30.09
N ARG A 9 -4.51 39.63 29.84
CA ARG A 9 -5.05 38.68 28.84
C ARG A 9 -4.95 39.34 27.47
N SER A 10 -4.15 38.80 26.54
CA SER A 10 -4.35 39.08 25.12
C SER A 10 -5.53 38.26 24.64
N LYS A 11 -6.52 38.93 24.03
CA LYS A 11 -7.52 38.27 23.20
C LYS A 11 -6.95 38.25 21.79
N TYR A 12 -6.51 37.10 21.31
CA TYR A 12 -6.41 36.87 19.87
C TYR A 12 -7.77 36.35 19.40
N SER A 13 -8.51 37.21 18.73
CA SER A 13 -9.67 36.81 17.93
C SER A 13 -9.14 36.14 16.67
N ALA A 14 -9.43 34.85 16.49
CA ALA A 14 -9.19 34.18 15.22
C ALA A 14 -10.11 34.80 14.16
N PHE A 15 -9.53 35.44 13.14
CA PHE A 15 -10.25 35.78 11.92
C PHE A 15 -10.45 34.47 11.15
N MET A 16 -11.68 33.97 11.11
CA MET A 16 -12.04 32.92 10.15
C MET A 16 -12.04 33.53 8.75
N ILE A 17 -11.11 33.08 7.93
CA ILE A 17 -11.07 33.38 6.51
C ILE A 17 -12.10 32.48 5.83
N SER A 18 -13.02 33.08 5.07
CA SER A 18 -14.02 32.35 4.29
C SER A 18 -13.35 31.42 3.26
N PRO A 19 -13.91 30.23 2.97
CA PRO A 19 -13.42 29.33 1.91
C PRO A 19 -13.24 30.03 0.54
N VAL A 20 -14.02 31.08 0.28
CA VAL A 20 -13.92 31.91 -0.93
C VAL A 20 -12.57 32.62 -1.02
N THR A 21 -12.03 33.11 0.10
CA THR A 21 -10.75 33.82 0.16
C THR A 21 -9.56 32.87 0.09
N ALA A 22 -9.71 31.63 0.58
CA ALA A 22 -8.70 30.58 0.44
C ALA A 22 -8.58 30.07 -1.01
N GLY A 23 -9.69 29.99 -1.75
CA GLY A 23 -9.70 29.62 -3.17
C GLY A 23 -9.04 30.68 -4.07
N LEU A 24 -9.24 31.97 -3.79
CA LEU A 24 -8.60 33.06 -4.55
C LEU A 24 -7.06 33.10 -4.40
N LEU A 25 -6.53 32.62 -3.28
CA LEU A 25 -5.08 32.59 -3.01
C LEU A 25 -4.34 31.48 -3.79
N ILE A 26 -5.05 30.51 -4.35
CA ILE A 26 -4.45 29.35 -5.06
C ILE A 26 -4.46 29.56 -6.59
N ALA A 27 -5.29 30.45 -7.12
CA ALA A 27 -5.60 30.46 -8.56
C ALA A 27 -4.79 31.44 -9.44
N THR A 28 -3.97 32.36 -8.90
CA THR A 28 -3.18 33.26 -9.77
C THR A 28 -1.79 33.62 -9.19
N PRO A 29 -0.69 33.12 -9.77
CA PRO A 29 0.68 33.46 -9.36
C PRO A 29 0.99 34.97 -9.43
N ASN A 30 0.27 35.70 -10.28
CA ASN A 30 0.51 37.13 -10.53
C ASN A 30 0.07 38.04 -9.36
N ILE A 31 -0.90 37.61 -8.54
CA ILE A 31 -1.36 38.39 -7.37
C ILE A 31 -0.36 38.30 -6.21
N LEU A 32 0.23 37.12 -6.01
CA LEU A 32 1.30 36.92 -5.03
C LEU A 32 2.57 37.70 -5.41
N LEU A 33 2.91 37.77 -6.70
CA LEU A 33 4.03 38.59 -7.18
C LEU A 33 3.81 40.09 -6.91
N LEU A 34 2.58 40.58 -7.13
CA LEU A 34 2.18 41.96 -6.84
C LEU A 34 2.25 42.29 -5.33
N LEU A 35 1.75 41.39 -4.47
CA LEU A 35 1.81 41.58 -3.01
C LEU A 35 3.24 41.47 -2.47
N TYR A 36 4.09 40.65 -3.11
CA TYR A 36 5.50 40.52 -2.76
C TYR A 36 6.27 41.81 -3.07
N PHE A 37 6.06 42.41 -4.25
CA PHE A 37 6.66 43.69 -4.63
C PHE A 37 6.26 44.84 -3.70
N PHE A 38 5.01 44.89 -3.23
CA PHE A 38 4.58 45.92 -2.28
C PHE A 38 5.12 45.73 -0.86
N SER A 39 5.51 44.51 -0.47
CA SER A 39 6.03 44.22 0.88
C SER A 39 7.56 44.35 0.99
N ALA A 40 8.30 44.12 -0.10
CA ALA A 40 9.76 44.11 -0.10
C ALA A 40 10.39 45.51 -0.02
N ASP A 41 9.70 46.55 -0.53
CA ASP A 41 10.28 47.89 -0.66
C ASP A 41 10.15 48.80 0.57
N VAL A 42 9.54 48.33 1.66
CA VAL A 42 9.44 49.12 2.91
C VAL A 42 10.69 49.00 3.78
N HIS A 43 11.60 48.05 3.51
CA HIS A 43 12.75 47.79 4.38
C HIS A 43 14.13 48.25 3.87
N HIS A 44 14.26 48.71 2.63
CA HIS A 44 15.54 49.22 2.11
C HIS A 44 15.40 50.48 1.26
N ALA A 45 15.14 51.61 1.92
CA ALA A 45 15.38 52.93 1.34
C ALA A 45 15.84 53.91 2.43
N LYS A 46 17.11 53.78 2.83
CA LYS A 46 17.87 54.88 3.42
C LYS A 46 19.10 55.07 2.55
N HIS A 47 19.22 56.27 1.98
CA HIS A 47 20.29 56.76 1.09
C HIS A 47 20.12 56.41 -0.40
N GLU A 48 19.32 57.21 -1.12
CA GLU A 48 19.77 58.17 -2.15
C GLU A 48 18.56 58.73 -2.93
N ASP A 49 18.79 59.82 -3.66
CA ASP A 49 17.87 60.77 -4.33
C ASP A 49 16.49 60.23 -4.79
N GLY A 50 15.42 60.63 -4.09
CA GLY A 50 14.05 60.14 -4.30
C GLY A 50 13.29 60.73 -5.49
N SER A 51 13.94 61.53 -6.34
CA SER A 51 13.25 62.25 -7.42
C SER A 51 12.97 61.39 -8.68
N GLU A 52 13.80 60.38 -8.97
CA GLU A 52 13.53 59.42 -10.06
C GLU A 52 12.55 58.32 -9.66
N LEU A 53 12.58 57.87 -8.40
CA LEU A 53 11.66 56.86 -7.86
C LEU A 53 10.20 57.33 -7.93
N ILE A 54 9.96 58.61 -7.62
CA ILE A 54 8.63 59.22 -7.69
C ILE A 54 8.11 59.29 -9.15
N ARG A 55 8.99 59.54 -10.12
CA ARG A 55 8.61 59.54 -11.55
C ARG A 55 8.32 58.12 -12.07
N GLY A 56 9.12 57.14 -11.65
CA GLY A 56 8.87 55.72 -11.97
C GLY A 56 7.55 55.21 -11.38
N GLN A 57 7.26 55.54 -10.12
CA GLN A 57 6.00 55.17 -9.48
C GLN A 57 4.78 55.83 -10.13
N ALA A 58 4.89 57.08 -10.60
CA ALA A 58 3.82 57.75 -11.32
C ALA A 58 3.56 57.15 -12.72
N ALA A 59 4.61 56.70 -13.42
CA ALA A 59 4.49 56.03 -14.72
C ALA A 59 3.85 54.64 -14.58
N VAL A 60 4.29 53.83 -13.60
CA VAL A 60 3.71 52.50 -13.30
C VAL A 60 2.26 52.63 -12.84
N ARG A 61 1.91 53.64 -12.02
CA ARG A 61 0.51 53.91 -11.65
C ARG A 61 -0.38 54.25 -12.84
N ARG A 62 0.11 55.04 -13.81
CA ARG A 62 -0.66 55.37 -15.03
C ARG A 62 -0.85 54.14 -15.94
N GLN A 63 0.14 53.27 -16.02
CA GLN A 63 0.08 52.06 -16.83
C GLN A 63 -0.84 51.00 -16.19
N LEU A 64 -0.86 50.90 -14.85
CA LEU A 64 -1.75 50.00 -14.13
C LEU A 64 -3.20 50.51 -14.09
N SER A 65 -3.43 51.82 -13.98
CA SER A 65 -4.81 52.35 -13.92
C SER A 65 -5.63 52.13 -15.19
N GLY A 66 -4.99 51.98 -16.35
CA GLY A 66 -5.67 51.70 -17.63
C GLY A 66 -6.16 50.25 -17.76
N ASN A 67 -5.39 49.28 -17.26
CA ASN A 67 -5.71 47.85 -17.40
C ASN A 67 -6.51 47.28 -16.22
N THR A 68 -6.66 48.03 -15.12
CA THR A 68 -7.30 47.50 -13.90
C THR A 68 -8.81 47.30 -14.08
N GLU A 69 -9.52 48.17 -14.80
CA GLU A 69 -10.97 47.99 -15.03
C GLU A 69 -11.29 46.82 -15.97
N GLU A 70 -10.46 46.60 -17.00
CA GLU A 70 -10.60 45.48 -17.93
C GLU A 70 -10.35 44.14 -17.22
N ILE A 71 -9.25 44.04 -16.46
CA ILE A 71 -8.94 42.84 -15.65
C ILE A 71 -10.03 42.58 -14.60
N LEU A 72 -10.55 43.62 -13.94
CA LEU A 72 -11.64 43.47 -12.96
C LEU A 72 -12.95 43.03 -13.63
N THR A 73 -13.19 43.41 -14.88
CA THR A 73 -14.36 42.98 -15.65
C THR A 73 -14.23 41.49 -16.01
N ASP A 74 -13.06 41.06 -16.48
CA ASP A 74 -12.80 39.64 -16.79
C ASP A 74 -12.90 38.74 -15.56
N ILE A 75 -12.34 39.18 -14.42
CA ILE A 75 -12.45 38.45 -13.15
C ILE A 75 -13.92 38.32 -12.72
N LYS A 76 -14.74 39.38 -12.88
CA LYS A 76 -16.18 39.31 -12.57
C LYS A 76 -16.91 38.31 -13.46
N VAL A 77 -16.57 38.24 -14.75
CA VAL A 77 -17.15 37.27 -15.69
C VAL A 77 -16.80 35.84 -15.27
N GLU A 78 -15.55 35.58 -14.88
CA GLU A 78 -15.13 34.25 -14.43
C GLU A 78 -15.76 33.86 -13.08
N ILE A 79 -15.92 34.79 -12.14
CA ILE A 79 -16.64 34.53 -10.88
C ILE A 79 -18.09 34.09 -11.16
N VAL A 80 -18.80 34.76 -12.06
CA VAL A 80 -20.18 34.39 -12.42
C VAL A 80 -20.24 33.00 -13.06
N LYS A 81 -19.25 32.63 -13.89
CA LYS A 81 -19.17 31.26 -14.45
C LYS A 81 -18.94 30.21 -13.37
N LEU A 82 -18.07 30.48 -12.40
CA LEU A 82 -17.79 29.58 -11.27
C LEU A 82 -19.02 29.41 -10.36
N GLU A 83 -19.74 30.49 -10.05
CA GLU A 83 -20.97 30.44 -9.26
C GLU A 83 -22.08 29.61 -9.95
N LYS A 84 -22.18 29.75 -11.29
CA LYS A 84 -23.09 28.91 -12.09
C LYS A 84 -22.72 27.44 -12.02
N HIS A 85 -21.43 27.12 -12.17
CA HIS A 85 -20.95 25.73 -12.13
C HIS A 85 -21.13 25.11 -10.73
N GLN A 86 -20.89 25.88 -9.67
CA GLN A 86 -21.15 25.47 -8.30
C GLN A 86 -22.64 25.17 -8.07
N SER A 87 -23.54 25.98 -8.63
CA SER A 87 -24.99 25.76 -8.54
C SER A 87 -25.43 24.49 -9.30
N GLU A 88 -24.81 24.21 -10.46
CA GLU A 88 -25.05 22.97 -11.22
C GLU A 88 -24.60 21.74 -10.42
N ILE A 89 -23.40 21.77 -9.83
CA ILE A 89 -22.87 20.69 -8.97
C ILE A 89 -23.79 20.45 -7.76
N GLN A 90 -24.28 21.51 -7.11
CA GLN A 90 -25.20 21.38 -5.96
C GLN A 90 -26.54 20.74 -6.38
N ARG A 91 -27.04 21.08 -7.57
CA ARG A 91 -28.26 20.48 -8.13
C ARG A 91 -28.06 19.00 -8.43
N GLU A 92 -26.97 18.62 -9.08
CA GLU A 92 -26.63 17.22 -9.38
C GLU A 92 -26.42 16.40 -8.11
N THR A 93 -25.74 16.97 -7.11
CA THR A 93 -25.53 16.33 -5.81
C THR A 93 -26.86 16.08 -5.08
N SER A 94 -27.81 17.01 -5.19
CA SER A 94 -29.16 16.83 -4.62
C SER A 94 -29.93 15.75 -5.36
N GLN A 95 -29.87 15.71 -6.69
CA GLN A 95 -30.50 14.67 -7.51
C GLN A 95 -29.95 13.28 -7.16
N ILE A 96 -28.62 13.13 -7.06
CA ILE A 96 -27.98 11.87 -6.67
C ILE A 96 -28.45 11.41 -5.28
N ARG A 97 -28.58 12.34 -4.33
CA ARG A 97 -29.08 12.04 -2.98
C ARG A 97 -30.51 11.51 -3.01
N ASP A 98 -31.38 12.13 -3.81
CA ASP A 98 -32.78 11.71 -3.95
C ASP A 98 -32.89 10.33 -4.62
N ASP A 99 -32.11 10.11 -5.68
CA ASP A 99 -32.04 8.82 -6.38
C ASP A 99 -31.54 7.71 -5.45
N LEU A 100 -30.52 7.99 -4.65
CA LEU A 100 -30.01 7.07 -3.64
C LEU A 100 -31.07 6.76 -2.57
N GLY A 101 -31.86 7.76 -2.15
CA GLY A 101 -32.99 7.58 -1.25
C GLY A 101 -34.04 6.59 -1.82
N VAL A 102 -34.34 6.68 -3.12
CA VAL A 102 -35.25 5.76 -3.81
C VAL A 102 -34.68 4.34 -3.84
N VAL A 103 -33.39 4.18 -4.14
CA VAL A 103 -32.71 2.87 -4.16
C VAL A 103 -32.72 2.23 -2.77
N ILE A 104 -32.38 2.99 -1.72
CA ILE A 104 -32.41 2.51 -0.33
C ILE A 104 -33.83 2.05 0.04
N LYS A 105 -34.86 2.82 -0.32
CA LYS A 105 -36.26 2.44 -0.04
C LYS A 105 -36.66 1.14 -0.74
N LYS A 106 -36.25 0.93 -2.00
CA LYS A 106 -36.47 -0.34 -2.72
C LYS A 106 -35.73 -1.51 -2.07
N PHE A 107 -34.50 -1.29 -1.63
CA PHE A 107 -33.69 -2.31 -0.96
C PHE A 107 -34.32 -2.74 0.37
N LEU A 108 -34.80 -1.79 1.17
CA LEU A 108 -35.50 -2.06 2.42
C LEU A 108 -36.79 -2.87 2.19
N LEU A 109 -37.58 -2.52 1.16
CA LEU A 109 -38.77 -3.29 0.78
C LEU A 109 -38.44 -4.73 0.34
N LEU A 110 -37.34 -4.92 -0.41
CA LEU A 110 -36.86 -6.25 -0.79
C LEU A 110 -36.42 -7.07 0.42
N ARG A 111 -35.64 -6.46 1.32
CA ARG A 111 -35.19 -7.09 2.57
C ARG A 111 -36.37 -7.56 3.42
N ASP A 112 -37.41 -6.74 3.55
CA ASP A 112 -38.59 -7.09 4.35
C ASP A 112 -39.41 -8.22 3.68
N ARG A 113 -39.47 -8.26 2.34
CA ARG A 113 -40.03 -9.42 1.59
C ARG A 113 -39.24 -10.70 1.81
N PHE A 114 -37.91 -10.63 1.86
CA PHE A 114 -37.06 -11.79 2.13
C PHE A 114 -37.20 -12.28 3.58
N LYS A 115 -37.27 -11.38 4.56
CA LYS A 115 -37.56 -11.75 5.95
C LYS A 115 -38.89 -12.48 6.08
N ASN A 116 -39.94 -11.96 5.42
CA ASN A 116 -41.26 -12.60 5.46
C ASN A 116 -41.28 -13.96 4.75
N ARG A 117 -40.54 -14.15 3.65
CA ARG A 117 -40.36 -15.47 3.01
C ARG A 117 -39.55 -16.45 3.87
N SER A 118 -38.52 -15.99 4.56
CA SER A 118 -37.73 -16.84 5.47
C SER A 118 -38.58 -17.36 6.62
N ILE A 119 -39.38 -16.48 7.25
CA ILE A 119 -40.31 -16.86 8.32
C ILE A 119 -41.35 -17.87 7.81
N GLN A 120 -41.81 -17.74 6.57
CA GLN A 120 -42.79 -18.65 5.97
C GLN A 120 -42.17 -20.02 5.59
N LEU A 121 -40.89 -20.05 5.21
CA LEU A 121 -40.14 -21.29 4.96
C LEU A 121 -39.84 -22.03 6.27
N ASP A 122 -39.51 -21.32 7.35
CA ASP A 122 -39.27 -21.93 8.67
C ASP A 122 -40.59 -22.46 9.29
N TYR A 123 -41.72 -21.77 9.07
CA TYR A 123 -43.03 -22.27 9.47
C TYR A 123 -43.44 -23.55 8.73
N ASN A 124 -43.14 -23.65 7.43
CA ASN A 124 -43.41 -24.84 6.63
C ASN A 124 -42.46 -26.01 6.95
N ARG A 125 -41.22 -25.71 7.37
CA ARG A 125 -40.25 -26.72 7.79
C ARG A 125 -40.66 -27.38 9.11
N ASN A 126 -41.11 -26.59 10.08
CA ASN A 126 -41.56 -27.10 11.38
C ASN A 126 -42.88 -27.89 11.33
N THR A 127 -43.70 -27.70 10.29
CA THR A 127 -44.92 -28.50 10.07
C THR A 127 -44.65 -29.81 9.33
N SER A 128 -43.52 -29.93 8.62
CA SER A 128 -43.11 -31.18 7.95
C SER A 128 -42.39 -32.20 8.85
N GLU A 129 -41.85 -31.79 10.01
CA GLU A 129 -41.16 -32.71 10.94
C GLU A 129 -42.09 -33.46 11.92
N LEU A 130 -43.40 -33.17 11.90
CA LEU A 130 -44.39 -33.85 12.77
C LEU A 130 -44.97 -35.15 12.18
N HIS A 131 -44.58 -35.55 10.96
CA HIS A 131 -45.02 -36.82 10.36
C HIS A 131 -43.88 -37.63 9.72
N GLY A 132 -43.43 -38.67 10.43
CA GLY A 132 -43.24 -39.99 9.84
C GLY A 132 -41.85 -40.38 9.30
N THR A 133 -41.12 -41.17 10.11
CA THR A 133 -40.47 -42.46 9.76
C THR A 133 -39.66 -42.60 8.47
N SER A 134 -38.36 -42.88 8.57
CA SER A 134 -37.78 -44.24 8.50
C SER A 134 -36.27 -44.21 8.23
N ARG A 135 -35.60 -45.28 8.68
CA ARG A 135 -34.16 -45.57 8.65
C ARG A 135 -33.55 -45.57 7.24
N THR A 136 -32.35 -44.99 7.13
CA THR A 136 -31.29 -45.55 6.28
C THR A 136 -29.91 -45.28 6.90
N GLN A 137 -29.20 -46.35 7.26
CA GLN A 137 -27.78 -46.33 7.59
C GLN A 137 -26.96 -45.96 6.35
N VAL A 138 -26.07 -44.98 6.47
CA VAL A 138 -25.03 -44.71 5.48
C VAL A 138 -23.67 -44.80 6.17
N ASN A 139 -22.82 -45.65 5.59
CA ASN A 139 -21.48 -45.98 5.99
C ASN A 139 -20.59 -44.74 6.18
N GLN A 140 -19.91 -44.66 7.32
CA GLN A 140 -18.80 -43.76 7.55
C GLN A 140 -17.54 -44.36 6.90
N SER A 141 -17.03 -43.72 5.85
CA SER A 141 -15.68 -43.93 5.35
C SER A 141 -14.68 -43.14 6.19
N HIS A 142 -13.79 -43.86 6.87
CA HIS A 142 -12.62 -43.28 7.51
C HIS A 142 -11.64 -42.77 6.44
N THR A 143 -11.48 -41.45 6.32
CA THR A 143 -10.33 -40.86 5.65
C THR A 143 -9.21 -40.66 6.67
N ASN A 144 -8.18 -41.47 6.50
CA ASN A 144 -6.96 -41.48 7.29
C ASN A 144 -6.03 -40.39 6.71
N THR A 145 -6.00 -39.19 7.30
CA THR A 145 -5.11 -38.10 6.87
C THR A 145 -3.73 -38.29 7.50
N GLN A 146 -2.88 -39.07 6.84
CA GLN A 146 -1.48 -39.26 7.22
C GLN A 146 -0.67 -38.05 6.71
N TRP A 147 -0.25 -37.19 7.63
CA TRP A 147 0.59 -36.03 7.33
C TRP A 147 1.97 -36.47 6.84
N LEU A 148 2.36 -36.03 5.64
CA LEU A 148 3.70 -36.18 5.10
C LEU A 148 4.70 -35.42 5.99
N GLN A 149 5.70 -36.13 6.50
CA GLN A 149 6.88 -35.50 7.08
C GLN A 149 7.68 -34.77 5.99
N PRO A 150 8.27 -33.60 6.28
CA PRO A 150 9.14 -32.92 5.32
C PRO A 150 10.37 -33.78 4.99
N PRO A 151 10.99 -33.59 3.80
CA PRO A 151 12.17 -34.35 3.39
C PRO A 151 13.30 -34.15 4.41
N GLN A 152 13.88 -35.25 4.87
CA GLN A 152 15.11 -35.21 5.65
C GLN A 152 16.21 -34.56 4.80
N LEU A 153 16.75 -33.44 5.27
CA LEU A 153 17.94 -32.78 4.73
C LEU A 153 19.10 -33.78 4.70
N GLN A 154 19.65 -34.06 3.53
CA GLN A 154 20.93 -34.75 3.43
C GLN A 154 22.04 -33.87 4.04
N PRO A 155 22.90 -34.41 4.90
CA PRO A 155 23.97 -33.64 5.54
C PRO A 155 24.97 -33.14 4.49
N GLN A 156 25.28 -31.85 4.55
CA GLN A 156 26.38 -31.22 3.83
C GLN A 156 27.72 -31.89 4.22
N PRO A 157 28.70 -32.00 3.30
CA PRO A 157 30.02 -32.50 3.65
C PRO A 157 30.65 -31.62 4.73
N PRO A 158 31.35 -32.22 5.72
CA PRO A 158 31.88 -31.46 6.83
C PRO A 158 32.98 -30.51 6.37
N PRO A 159 33.12 -29.33 7.01
CA PRO A 159 34.19 -28.39 6.71
C PRO A 159 35.57 -29.04 6.87
N SER A 160 36.51 -28.54 6.06
CA SER A 160 37.87 -29.04 5.94
C SER A 160 38.58 -29.14 7.30
N PRO A 161 39.49 -30.11 7.50
CA PRO A 161 40.21 -30.31 8.78
C PRO A 161 40.96 -29.07 9.29
N GLN A 162 41.26 -28.09 8.44
CA GLN A 162 41.95 -26.86 8.82
C GLN A 162 41.05 -25.82 9.52
N GLN A 163 39.72 -25.98 9.50
CA GLN A 163 38.78 -25.12 10.24
C GLN A 163 38.45 -25.65 11.66
N ARG A 164 39.05 -26.77 12.08
CA ARG A 164 38.62 -27.52 13.29
C ARG A 164 39.48 -27.33 14.55
N GLN A 165 40.43 -26.38 14.58
CA GLN A 165 41.35 -26.22 15.74
C GLN A 165 41.13 -24.99 16.64
N HIS A 166 40.01 -24.27 16.55
CA HIS A 166 39.75 -23.12 17.44
C HIS A 166 38.40 -23.09 18.17
N LEU A 167 37.78 -24.24 18.45
CA LEU A 167 36.55 -24.29 19.25
C LEU A 167 36.63 -25.37 20.33
N ASN A 168 37.42 -25.07 21.37
CA ASN A 168 37.28 -25.68 22.69
C ASN A 168 37.03 -24.54 23.69
N LEU A 169 35.78 -24.13 23.81
CA LEU A 169 35.24 -23.46 24.99
C LEU A 169 33.87 -24.05 25.27
N THR A 170 33.78 -24.75 26.39
CA THR A 170 32.56 -25.02 27.14
C THR A 170 31.79 -23.71 27.34
N ASN A 171 30.53 -23.64 26.89
CA ASN A 171 29.45 -22.86 27.50
C ASN A 171 28.11 -23.20 26.82
N GLU A 172 27.10 -23.47 27.63
CA GLU A 172 25.70 -23.76 27.25
C GLU A 172 24.92 -22.53 26.71
N ASP A 173 25.59 -21.54 26.13
CA ASP A 173 25.02 -20.24 25.74
C ASP A 173 25.16 -19.89 24.24
N ASN A 174 25.45 -20.86 23.37
CA ASN A 174 25.47 -20.63 21.91
C ASN A 174 24.04 -20.58 21.31
N HIS A 175 23.21 -19.70 21.87
CA HIS A 175 21.94 -19.28 21.33
C HIS A 175 22.13 -18.65 19.94
N ALA A 176 21.37 -19.17 18.97
CA ALA A 176 20.97 -18.53 17.72
C ALA A 176 21.87 -17.40 17.16
N GLU A 177 22.76 -17.71 16.21
CA GLU A 177 23.62 -16.69 15.56
C GLU A 177 23.00 -16.04 14.31
N LYS A 178 21.97 -16.66 13.73
CA LYS A 178 21.45 -16.25 12.41
C LYS A 178 20.30 -15.26 12.49
N ASP A 179 20.18 -14.44 11.46
CA ASP A 179 19.01 -13.59 11.25
C ASP A 179 18.04 -14.27 10.28
N LEU A 180 16.73 -14.05 10.48
CA LEU A 180 15.66 -14.62 9.66
C LEU A 180 14.83 -13.52 9.03
N ALA A 181 14.56 -13.62 7.73
CA ALA A 181 13.44 -12.92 7.08
C ALA A 181 12.33 -13.91 6.76
N LEU A 182 11.12 -13.61 7.22
CA LEU A 182 9.93 -14.44 7.13
C LEU A 182 8.84 -13.68 6.37
N GLY A 183 8.27 -14.31 5.35
CA GLY A 183 7.26 -13.69 4.50
C GLY A 183 6.28 -14.71 3.93
N LEU A 184 5.15 -14.22 3.43
CA LEU A 184 4.13 -15.02 2.76
C LEU A 184 3.84 -14.43 1.37
N VAL A 185 3.69 -15.31 0.38
CA VAL A 185 3.37 -14.99 -1.01
C VAL A 185 2.16 -15.82 -1.42
N ASP A 186 0.99 -15.18 -1.46
CA ASP A 186 -0.29 -15.83 -1.75
C ASP A 186 -0.60 -15.87 -3.25
N LYS A 187 -0.32 -14.77 -3.96
CA LYS A 187 -0.48 -14.64 -5.41
C LYS A 187 0.86 -14.77 -6.11
N LEU A 188 0.82 -15.22 -7.36
CA LEU A 188 2.02 -15.42 -8.17
C LEU A 188 2.59 -14.06 -8.61
N HIS A 189 3.43 -13.47 -7.77
CA HIS A 189 4.06 -12.17 -7.95
C HIS A 189 5.58 -12.34 -8.05
N GLU A 190 6.03 -13.00 -9.11
CA GLU A 190 7.42 -13.45 -9.23
C GLU A 190 8.41 -12.29 -9.27
N GLU A 191 8.07 -11.22 -9.98
CA GLU A 191 8.91 -10.03 -10.13
C GLU A 191 9.11 -9.35 -8.77
N TYR A 192 8.00 -9.13 -8.05
CA TYR A 192 8.02 -8.54 -6.71
C TYR A 192 8.75 -9.42 -5.69
N THR A 193 8.47 -10.73 -5.71
CA THR A 193 9.16 -11.71 -4.85
C THR A 193 10.65 -11.72 -5.11
N SER A 194 11.06 -11.52 -6.37
CA SER A 194 12.47 -11.52 -6.75
C SER A 194 13.17 -10.23 -6.36
N ILE A 195 12.49 -9.08 -6.44
CA ILE A 195 12.99 -7.83 -5.85
C ILE A 195 13.25 -8.04 -4.36
N PHE A 196 12.31 -8.61 -3.61
CA PHE A 196 12.50 -8.90 -2.18
C PHE A 196 13.71 -9.81 -1.93
N VAL A 197 13.74 -10.99 -2.57
CA VAL A 197 14.79 -12.01 -2.35
C VAL A 197 16.16 -11.49 -2.76
N LEU A 198 16.28 -10.92 -3.96
CA LEU A 198 17.57 -10.53 -4.53
C LEU A 198 18.12 -9.27 -3.85
N SER A 199 17.28 -8.30 -3.53
CA SER A 199 17.72 -7.13 -2.76
C SER A 199 18.12 -7.53 -1.34
N LEU A 200 17.39 -8.44 -0.67
CA LEU A 200 17.78 -8.92 0.65
C LEU A 200 19.10 -9.69 0.59
N ARG A 201 19.26 -10.59 -0.38
CA ARG A 201 20.51 -11.37 -0.56
C ARG A 201 21.71 -10.49 -0.84
N ARG A 202 21.52 -9.38 -1.56
CA ARG A 202 22.58 -8.39 -1.80
C ARG A 202 23.14 -7.79 -0.51
N PHE A 203 22.27 -7.50 0.46
CA PHE A 203 22.66 -6.75 1.66
C PHE A 203 22.76 -7.60 2.94
N SER A 204 22.14 -8.77 2.95
CA SER A 204 22.15 -9.75 4.04
C SER A 204 22.35 -11.17 3.47
N PRO A 205 23.56 -11.48 2.97
CA PRO A 205 23.82 -12.76 2.30
C PRO A 205 23.76 -13.96 3.26
N SER A 206 23.93 -13.74 4.56
CA SER A 206 23.98 -14.79 5.59
C SER A 206 22.65 -15.05 6.30
N SER A 207 21.62 -14.21 6.13
CA SER A 207 20.33 -14.43 6.77
C SER A 207 19.58 -15.59 6.12
N ASP A 208 18.83 -16.37 6.89
CA ASP A 208 17.91 -17.32 6.31
C ASP A 208 16.67 -16.55 5.80
N ILE A 209 16.11 -16.99 4.66
CA ILE A 209 14.86 -16.44 4.11
C ILE A 209 13.87 -17.60 4.04
N VAL A 210 12.70 -17.42 4.64
CA VAL A 210 11.63 -18.40 4.60
C VAL A 210 10.40 -17.76 3.98
N LEU A 211 9.93 -18.31 2.87
CA LEU A 211 8.74 -17.85 2.18
C LEU A 211 7.67 -18.92 2.18
N PHE A 212 6.49 -18.58 2.69
CA PHE A 212 5.29 -19.41 2.55
C PHE A 212 4.65 -19.11 1.21
N LEU A 213 4.45 -20.14 0.38
CA LEU A 213 3.97 -19.99 -0.99
C LEU A 213 2.69 -20.80 -1.17
N ARG A 214 1.61 -20.16 -1.62
CA ARG A 214 0.41 -20.88 -2.07
C ARG A 214 0.64 -21.55 -3.41
N ALA A 215 1.31 -20.86 -4.32
CA ALA A 215 1.65 -21.32 -5.66
C ALA A 215 3.05 -20.83 -6.07
N SER A 216 3.61 -21.45 -7.10
CA SER A 216 4.86 -21.03 -7.74
C SER A 216 4.88 -21.50 -9.19
N THR A 217 5.76 -20.89 -9.98
CA THR A 217 6.18 -21.43 -11.28
C THR A 217 7.56 -22.08 -11.18
N PRO A 218 7.96 -22.89 -12.19
CA PRO A 218 9.31 -23.39 -12.29
C PRO A 218 10.39 -22.29 -12.24
N ARG A 219 10.08 -21.10 -12.80
CA ARG A 219 10.99 -19.95 -12.77
C ARG A 219 11.19 -19.43 -11.35
N LEU A 220 10.09 -19.19 -10.62
CA LEU A 220 10.18 -18.77 -9.22
C LEU A 220 10.86 -19.83 -8.36
N ASP A 221 10.50 -21.10 -8.48
CA ASP A 221 11.12 -22.17 -7.70
C ASP A 221 12.63 -22.28 -7.96
N ALA A 222 13.07 -22.11 -9.22
CA ALA A 222 14.49 -22.06 -9.56
C ALA A 222 15.19 -20.86 -8.91
N LEU A 223 14.59 -19.67 -8.95
CA LEU A 223 15.13 -18.48 -8.31
C LEU A 223 15.27 -18.67 -6.79
N LEU A 224 14.21 -19.14 -6.13
CA LEU A 224 14.22 -19.37 -4.68
C LEU A 224 15.28 -20.40 -4.28
N LYS A 225 15.39 -21.50 -5.02
CA LYS A 225 16.42 -22.53 -4.80
C LYS A 225 17.83 -21.98 -4.99
N ASN A 226 18.08 -21.26 -6.07
CA ASN A 226 19.41 -20.72 -6.39
C ASN A 226 19.89 -19.69 -5.36
N HIS A 227 18.97 -19.03 -4.67
CA HIS A 227 19.27 -18.06 -3.62
C HIS A 227 19.09 -18.63 -2.20
N GLY A 228 19.03 -19.95 -2.04
CA GLY A 228 18.95 -20.59 -0.73
C GLY A 228 17.76 -20.11 0.11
N VAL A 229 16.62 -19.87 -0.54
CA VAL A 229 15.36 -19.56 0.14
C VAL A 229 14.68 -20.85 0.55
N ILE A 230 14.23 -20.91 1.80
CA ILE A 230 13.44 -22.02 2.33
C ILE A 230 11.98 -21.77 1.93
N SER A 231 11.58 -22.40 0.82
CA SER A 231 10.20 -22.33 0.32
C SER A 231 9.32 -23.35 1.06
N VAL A 232 8.30 -22.86 1.75
CA VAL A 232 7.29 -23.72 2.40
C VAL A 232 5.98 -23.61 1.64
N LYS A 233 5.58 -24.67 0.95
CA LYS A 233 4.26 -24.70 0.30
C LYS A 233 3.19 -24.83 1.38
N TYR A 234 2.10 -24.10 1.24
CA TYR A 234 0.92 -24.27 2.07
C TYR A 234 -0.33 -24.33 1.20
N ALA A 235 -1.30 -25.10 1.65
CA ALA A 235 -2.63 -25.15 1.09
C ALA A 235 -3.62 -24.41 2.00
N GLU A 236 -4.76 -24.00 1.46
CA GLU A 236 -5.79 -23.32 2.27
C GLU A 236 -6.32 -24.24 3.38
N GLU A 237 -6.28 -25.55 3.16
CA GLU A 237 -6.65 -26.58 4.13
C GLU A 237 -5.68 -26.65 5.32
N ASP A 238 -4.42 -26.23 5.15
CA ASP A 238 -3.45 -26.15 6.25
C ASP A 238 -3.82 -25.04 7.25
N ILE A 239 -4.68 -24.09 6.83
CA ILE A 239 -5.25 -23.05 7.66
C ILE A 239 -6.47 -23.68 8.36
N SER A 240 -6.20 -24.36 9.46
CA SER A 240 -7.08 -25.32 10.15
C SER A 240 -8.41 -24.78 10.69
N GLN A 241 -8.79 -23.54 10.41
CA GLN A 241 -10.03 -22.94 10.91
C GLN A 241 -10.90 -22.50 9.74
N ALA A 242 -12.08 -23.11 9.59
CA ALA A 242 -13.07 -22.73 8.58
C ALA A 242 -13.40 -21.23 8.62
N ALA A 243 -13.35 -20.62 9.80
CA ALA A 243 -13.53 -19.17 10.01
C ALA A 243 -12.48 -18.33 9.25
N MET A 244 -11.25 -18.84 9.05
CA MET A 244 -10.15 -18.12 8.42
C MET A 244 -10.16 -18.20 6.89
N ARG A 245 -10.95 -19.11 6.28
CA ARG A 245 -11.03 -19.26 4.81
C ARG A 245 -11.56 -18.01 4.09
N ASN A 246 -12.35 -17.19 4.79
CA ASN A 246 -12.89 -15.95 4.25
C ASN A 246 -12.00 -14.73 4.49
N HIS A 247 -10.78 -14.93 4.99
CA HIS A 247 -9.84 -13.85 5.28
C HIS A 247 -8.71 -13.78 4.27
N SER A 248 -8.18 -12.57 4.09
CA SER A 248 -6.98 -12.34 3.29
C SER A 248 -5.78 -13.11 3.84
N SER A 249 -4.88 -13.48 2.94
CA SER A 249 -3.57 -14.04 3.24
C SER A 249 -2.70 -13.15 4.11
N LEU A 250 -2.90 -11.82 4.02
CA LEU A 250 -2.29 -10.86 4.93
C LEU A 250 -2.71 -11.12 6.39
N THR A 251 -3.95 -11.57 6.63
CA THR A 251 -4.44 -11.86 7.97
C THR A 251 -3.97 -13.21 8.50
N TYR A 252 -4.08 -14.30 7.73
CA TYR A 252 -3.74 -15.62 8.27
C TYR A 252 -2.23 -15.92 8.30
N ARG A 253 -1.37 -15.11 7.65
CA ARG A 253 0.10 -15.28 7.71
C ARG A 253 0.63 -15.37 9.14
N TRP A 254 0.00 -14.67 10.08
CA TRP A 254 0.36 -14.68 11.50
C TRP A 254 0.23 -16.07 12.15
N LEU A 255 -0.74 -16.89 11.71
CA LEU A 255 -0.92 -18.26 12.19
C LEU A 255 0.19 -19.18 11.68
N VAL A 256 0.61 -18.97 10.43
CA VAL A 256 1.67 -19.73 9.79
C VAL A 256 3.04 -19.33 10.36
N PHE A 257 3.24 -18.03 10.60
CA PHE A 257 4.43 -17.50 11.26
C PHE A 257 4.56 -18.02 12.69
N GLU A 258 3.47 -18.05 13.47
CA GLU A 258 3.44 -18.61 14.83
C GLU A 258 3.97 -20.05 14.83
N ARG A 259 3.38 -20.91 13.99
CA ARG A 259 3.77 -22.32 13.91
C ARG A 259 5.23 -22.51 13.52
N PHE A 260 5.74 -21.72 12.57
CA PHE A 260 7.13 -21.81 12.15
C PHE A 260 8.10 -21.36 13.25
N LEU A 261 7.82 -20.21 13.88
CA LEU A 261 8.69 -19.68 14.92
C LEU A 261 8.63 -20.51 16.21
N ASP A 262 7.53 -21.21 16.50
CA ASP A 262 7.48 -22.17 17.60
C ASP A 262 8.43 -23.36 17.39
N LEU A 263 8.54 -23.85 16.15
CA LEU A 263 9.38 -25.00 15.83
C LEU A 263 10.85 -24.60 15.63
N HIS A 264 11.09 -23.45 15.01
CA HIS A 264 12.41 -23.06 14.50
C HIS A 264 12.95 -21.77 15.07
N GLY A 265 12.14 -20.99 15.82
CA GLY A 265 12.51 -19.66 16.31
C GLY A 265 13.80 -19.64 17.10
N LYS A 266 14.03 -20.66 17.94
CA LYS A 266 15.25 -20.81 18.76
C LYS A 266 16.57 -20.87 17.97
N ASN A 267 16.52 -20.98 16.65
CA ASN A 267 17.68 -20.97 15.76
C ASN A 267 18.07 -19.55 15.29
N TYR A 268 17.26 -18.54 15.59
CA TYR A 268 17.42 -17.18 15.05
C TYR A 268 17.55 -16.12 16.14
N ARG A 269 18.46 -15.17 15.97
CA ARG A 269 18.70 -14.05 16.89
C ARG A 269 17.68 -12.94 16.67
N ARG A 270 17.51 -12.57 15.40
CA ARG A 270 16.65 -11.50 14.93
C ARG A 270 15.72 -12.05 13.86
N VAL A 271 14.48 -11.58 13.89
CA VAL A 271 13.45 -11.97 12.94
C VAL A 271 12.89 -10.71 12.31
N LEU A 272 12.81 -10.70 10.99
CA LEU A 272 12.08 -9.76 10.18
C LEU A 272 10.82 -10.45 9.65
N LEU A 273 9.65 -9.86 9.90
CA LEU A 273 8.36 -10.23 9.33
C LEU A 273 8.02 -9.21 8.25
N ALA A 274 7.78 -9.65 7.02
CA ALA A 274 7.62 -8.76 5.88
C ALA A 274 6.45 -9.14 4.96
N ASP A 275 5.80 -8.11 4.38
CA ASP A 275 4.98 -8.23 3.19
C ASP A 275 5.87 -8.26 1.94
N VAL A 276 6.10 -9.47 1.45
CA VAL A 276 7.12 -9.78 0.44
C VAL A 276 6.95 -8.95 -0.82
N VAL A 277 5.71 -8.70 -1.25
CA VAL A 277 5.45 -8.10 -2.57
C VAL A 277 5.65 -6.59 -2.59
N GLN A 278 5.83 -5.97 -1.42
CA GLN A 278 5.89 -4.52 -1.27
C GLN A 278 7.21 -4.05 -0.66
N VAL A 279 8.15 -4.96 -0.37
CA VAL A 279 9.38 -4.67 0.39
C VAL A 279 10.60 -4.84 -0.50
N ALA A 280 11.49 -3.85 -0.49
CA ALA A 280 12.82 -3.90 -1.09
C ALA A 280 13.88 -3.37 -0.12
N PHE A 281 15.13 -3.79 -0.30
CA PHE A 281 16.24 -3.41 0.57
C PHE A 281 17.27 -2.55 -0.18
N GLN A 282 17.76 -1.48 0.47
CA GLN A 282 18.90 -0.67 -0.01
C GLN A 282 20.13 -0.80 0.91
N SER A 283 19.99 -1.44 2.07
CA SER A 283 21.10 -1.86 2.94
C SER A 283 20.64 -3.04 3.82
N ASN A 284 21.49 -3.50 4.76
CA ASN A 284 21.15 -4.62 5.62
C ASN A 284 20.02 -4.22 6.58
N PRO A 285 18.81 -4.81 6.49
CA PRO A 285 17.69 -4.41 7.32
C PRO A 285 17.94 -4.62 8.81
N PHE A 286 18.77 -5.59 9.18
CA PHE A 286 18.99 -5.90 10.57
C PHE A 286 19.91 -4.88 11.29
N ASP A 287 20.63 -4.04 10.54
CA ASP A 287 21.45 -2.96 11.11
C ASP A 287 20.61 -1.79 11.64
N VAL A 288 19.31 -1.77 11.32
CA VAL A 288 18.32 -0.85 11.88
C VAL A 288 18.11 -1.09 13.37
N MET A 289 18.27 -2.33 13.83
CA MET A 289 18.15 -2.69 15.24
C MET A 289 19.42 -2.33 16.00
N LYS A 290 19.33 -1.29 16.84
CA LYS A 290 20.44 -0.85 17.71
C LYS A 290 20.51 -1.58 19.04
N LYS A 291 19.43 -2.21 19.46
CA LYS A 291 19.32 -3.02 20.67
C LYS A 291 18.31 -4.15 20.47
N PRO A 292 18.36 -5.23 21.26
CA PRO A 292 17.28 -6.22 21.34
C PRO A 292 15.95 -5.53 21.68
N GLY A 293 14.85 -6.05 21.16
CA GLY A 293 13.53 -5.43 21.27
C GLY A 293 12.62 -5.76 20.10
N LEU A 294 11.37 -5.31 20.18
CA LEU A 294 10.41 -5.30 19.07
C LEU A 294 10.43 -3.91 18.42
N TYR A 295 10.45 -3.88 17.09
CA TYR A 295 10.48 -2.67 16.28
C TYR A 295 9.26 -2.66 15.36
N ALA A 296 8.51 -1.56 15.40
CA ALA A 296 7.43 -1.25 14.48
C ALA A 296 7.71 0.10 13.80
N PHE A 297 7.10 0.30 12.64
CA PHE A 297 7.41 1.44 11.78
C PHE A 297 6.15 2.23 11.51
N SER A 298 6.21 3.52 11.77
CA SER A 298 5.09 4.45 11.68
C SER A 298 4.84 4.89 10.25
N GLU A 299 3.56 5.04 9.89
CA GLU A 299 3.12 5.63 8.62
C GLU A 299 3.06 7.17 8.68
N SER A 300 3.48 7.77 9.80
CA SER A 300 3.52 9.23 10.06
C SER A 300 2.16 9.93 9.95
N ILE A 301 1.10 9.18 10.23
CA ILE A 301 -0.27 9.65 10.39
C ILE A 301 -0.82 9.09 11.71
N SER A 302 -1.66 9.84 12.42
CA SER A 302 -2.29 9.31 13.63
C SER A 302 -3.44 8.36 13.29
N LEU A 303 -3.75 7.42 14.18
CA LEU A 303 -4.86 6.48 14.01
C LEU A 303 -6.20 7.21 13.83
N SER A 304 -6.41 8.36 14.48
CA SER A 304 -7.62 9.17 14.29
C SER A 304 -7.75 9.80 12.89
N GLN A 305 -6.63 10.02 12.20
CA GLN A 305 -6.58 10.57 10.84
C GLN A 305 -6.53 9.47 9.77
N ASP A 306 -6.07 8.28 10.11
CA ASP A 306 -6.08 7.11 9.24
C ASP A 306 -7.44 6.40 9.30
N GLU A 307 -8.35 6.82 8.42
CA GLU A 307 -9.70 6.27 8.35
C GLU A 307 -9.71 4.76 8.06
N TRP A 308 -8.76 4.24 7.27
CA TRP A 308 -8.70 2.83 6.91
C TRP A 308 -8.37 1.97 8.12
N THR A 309 -7.25 2.27 8.79
CA THR A 309 -6.85 1.52 10.00
C THR A 309 -7.86 1.69 11.12
N SER A 310 -8.37 2.91 11.35
CA SER A 310 -9.44 3.13 12.32
C SER A 310 -10.69 2.29 12.03
N ASN A 311 -11.12 2.19 10.77
CA ASN A 311 -12.27 1.38 10.39
C ASN A 311 -12.02 -0.12 10.59
N TRP A 312 -10.81 -0.62 10.29
CA TRP A 312 -10.45 -2.01 10.58
C TRP A 312 -10.46 -2.31 12.09
N ILE A 313 -10.00 -1.38 12.92
CA ILE A 313 -10.10 -1.54 14.39
C ILE A 313 -11.57 -1.56 14.82
N ARG A 314 -12.40 -0.61 14.38
CA ARG A 314 -13.84 -0.58 14.72
C ARG A 314 -14.59 -1.83 14.27
N ALA A 315 -14.18 -2.43 13.15
CA ALA A 315 -14.78 -3.65 12.64
C ALA A 315 -14.47 -4.89 13.50
N CYS A 316 -13.34 -4.88 14.22
CA CYS A 316 -12.85 -6.03 14.96
C CYS A 316 -12.94 -5.90 16.49
N PHE A 317 -13.09 -4.68 17.01
CA PHE A 317 -13.04 -4.40 18.44
C PHE A 317 -14.18 -3.48 18.88
N GLU A 318 -14.54 -3.57 20.16
CA GLU A 318 -15.46 -2.62 20.77
C GLU A 318 -14.87 -1.20 20.76
N SER A 319 -15.74 -0.17 20.72
CA SER A 319 -15.33 1.23 20.68
C SER A 319 -14.47 1.68 21.87
N SER A 320 -14.58 0.97 23.00
CA SER A 320 -13.73 1.16 24.19
C SER A 320 -12.25 0.96 23.89
N VAL A 321 -11.89 0.06 22.97
CA VAL A 321 -10.49 -0.23 22.57
C VAL A 321 -9.86 0.95 21.83
N LEU A 322 -10.64 1.74 21.08
CA LEU A 322 -10.14 2.90 20.34
C LEU A 322 -9.99 4.16 21.19
N THR A 323 -10.71 4.24 22.31
CA THR A 323 -10.72 5.44 23.16
C THR A 323 -9.32 5.90 23.59
N PRO A 324 -8.36 5.02 23.96
CA PRO A 324 -7.01 5.44 24.31
C PRO A 324 -6.05 5.59 23.12
N LEU A 325 -6.48 5.28 21.88
CA LEU A 325 -5.60 5.19 20.71
C LEU A 325 -5.62 6.36 19.70
N PRO A 326 -6.49 7.39 19.76
CA PRO A 326 -6.68 8.29 18.62
C PRO A 326 -5.42 9.08 18.24
N ASP A 327 -4.59 9.43 19.22
CA ASP A 327 -3.36 10.22 19.04
C ASP A 327 -2.12 9.35 18.78
N LYS A 328 -2.26 8.03 18.78
CA LYS A 328 -1.15 7.12 18.47
C LYS A 328 -0.89 7.12 16.96
N GLU A 329 0.37 7.01 16.57
CA GLU A 329 0.73 6.88 15.15
C GLU A 329 0.24 5.53 14.60
N THR A 330 -0.28 5.51 13.38
CA THR A 330 -0.53 4.27 12.65
C THR A 330 0.81 3.57 12.42
N LEU A 331 0.89 2.30 12.84
CA LEU A 331 2.03 1.42 12.60
C LEU A 331 1.75 0.52 11.40
N ASN A 332 2.74 0.27 10.55
CA ASN A 332 2.65 -0.57 9.37
C ASN A 332 2.87 -2.05 9.73
N VAL A 333 1.83 -2.88 9.57
CA VAL A 333 1.88 -4.33 9.82
C VAL A 333 2.67 -5.10 8.76
N GLY A 334 2.92 -4.48 7.61
CA GLY A 334 3.67 -5.06 6.49
C GLY A 334 5.16 -5.21 6.78
N TYR A 335 5.68 -4.58 7.83
CA TYR A 335 7.09 -4.68 8.19
C TYR A 335 7.26 -4.57 9.72
N VAL A 336 7.58 -5.68 10.37
CA VAL A 336 7.85 -5.74 11.83
C VAL A 336 9.14 -6.52 12.04
N MET A 337 10.01 -6.07 12.92
CA MET A 337 11.23 -6.82 13.21
C MET A 337 11.60 -6.79 14.67
N GLY A 338 12.47 -7.68 15.10
CA GLY A 338 12.93 -7.68 16.47
C GLY A 338 13.84 -8.84 16.81
N SER A 339 14.26 -8.90 18.08
CA SER A 339 14.94 -10.07 18.61
C SER A 339 13.94 -11.20 18.81
N ILE A 340 14.37 -12.46 18.64
CA ILE A 340 13.44 -13.61 18.64
C ILE A 340 12.61 -13.70 19.93
N ASP A 341 13.21 -13.36 21.06
CA ASP A 341 12.59 -13.35 22.39
C ASP A 341 11.43 -12.35 22.48
N ARG A 342 11.37 -11.37 21.56
CA ARG A 342 10.28 -10.40 21.46
C ARG A 342 9.34 -10.66 20.28
N VAL A 343 9.87 -11.12 19.15
CA VAL A 343 9.06 -11.41 17.96
C VAL A 343 8.17 -12.63 18.18
N LEU A 344 8.65 -13.70 18.81
CA LEU A 344 7.83 -14.90 19.01
C LEU A 344 6.61 -14.64 19.92
N PRO A 345 6.73 -14.03 21.11
CA PRO A 345 5.57 -13.64 21.90
C PRO A 345 4.61 -12.70 21.14
N TYR A 346 5.15 -11.74 20.39
CA TYR A 346 4.35 -10.83 19.57
C TYR A 346 3.53 -11.57 18.51
N VAL A 347 4.14 -12.48 17.75
CA VAL A 347 3.44 -13.30 16.75
C VAL A 347 2.37 -14.17 17.40
N LYS A 348 2.61 -14.72 18.60
CA LYS A 348 1.60 -15.48 19.36
C LYS A 348 0.39 -14.62 19.75
N VAL A 349 0.63 -13.41 20.25
CA VAL A 349 -0.46 -12.48 20.61
C VAL A 349 -1.23 -12.04 19.38
N MET A 350 -0.55 -11.74 18.27
CA MET A 350 -1.19 -11.44 16.98
C MET A 350 -2.07 -12.61 16.50
N ALA A 351 -1.52 -13.82 16.45
CA ALA A 351 -2.23 -15.02 16.04
C ALA A 351 -3.43 -15.35 16.94
N ALA A 352 -3.27 -15.23 18.26
CA ALA A 352 -4.35 -15.43 19.23
C ALA A 352 -5.45 -14.38 19.08
N THR A 353 -5.09 -13.11 18.95
CA THR A 353 -6.04 -12.01 18.78
C THR A 353 -6.83 -12.16 17.48
N ILE A 354 -6.14 -12.44 16.36
CA ILE A 354 -6.79 -12.72 15.07
C ILE A 354 -7.78 -13.87 15.22
N ARG A 355 -7.38 -15.01 15.80
CA ARG A 355 -8.29 -16.15 16.04
C ARG A 355 -9.51 -15.77 16.89
N SER A 356 -9.38 -14.80 17.78
CA SER A 356 -10.47 -14.33 18.63
C SER A 356 -11.42 -13.42 17.88
N VAL A 357 -10.90 -12.39 17.20
CA VAL A 357 -11.74 -11.36 16.56
C VAL A 357 -12.41 -11.82 15.27
N THR A 358 -11.80 -12.75 14.52
CA THR A 358 -12.39 -13.27 13.28
C THR A 358 -13.58 -14.21 13.50
N ARG A 359 -13.85 -14.60 14.76
CA ARG A 359 -15.09 -15.31 15.12
C ARG A 359 -16.29 -14.39 15.24
N ALA A 360 -16.08 -13.08 15.41
CA ALA A 360 -17.15 -12.10 15.53
C ALA A 360 -17.67 -11.70 14.14
N ASP A 361 -18.99 -11.50 14.03
CA ASP A 361 -19.60 -10.94 12.83
C ASP A 361 -19.15 -9.49 12.64
N GLY A 362 -18.41 -9.22 11.56
CA GLY A 362 -18.00 -7.87 11.17
C GLY A 362 -16.50 -7.68 10.97
N CYS A 363 -15.67 -8.46 11.68
CA CYS A 363 -14.21 -8.41 11.51
C CYS A 363 -13.82 -9.19 10.25
N ARG A 364 -13.89 -8.57 9.07
CA ARG A 364 -13.55 -9.18 7.77
C ARG A 364 -12.85 -8.16 6.87
N GLY A 365 -12.09 -8.65 5.89
CA GLY A 365 -11.43 -7.82 4.88
C GLY A 365 -9.90 -7.92 4.90
N GLU A 366 -9.24 -7.17 4.02
CA GLU A 366 -7.81 -7.29 3.76
C GLU A 366 -6.92 -6.64 4.83
N GLY A 367 -7.42 -5.68 5.61
CA GLY A 367 -6.63 -4.98 6.64
C GLY A 367 -6.94 -5.37 8.08
N VAL A 368 -7.51 -6.56 8.32
CA VAL A 368 -7.79 -7.04 9.68
C VAL A 368 -6.51 -7.12 10.51
N ASP A 369 -5.40 -7.63 9.95
CA ASP A 369 -4.14 -7.68 10.67
C ASP A 369 -3.54 -6.31 10.95
N GLN A 370 -3.72 -5.34 10.06
CA GLN A 370 -3.32 -3.95 10.28
C GLN A 370 -4.05 -3.33 11.49
N GLY A 371 -5.36 -3.56 11.60
CA GLY A 371 -6.14 -3.15 12.77
C GLY A 371 -5.69 -3.86 14.06
N VAL A 372 -5.55 -5.19 14.02
CA VAL A 372 -5.10 -6.00 15.16
C VAL A 372 -3.69 -5.61 15.61
N HIS A 373 -2.77 -5.39 14.67
CA HIS A 373 -1.40 -4.95 14.93
C HIS A 373 -1.35 -3.68 15.77
N ASN A 374 -2.10 -2.65 15.36
CA ASN A 374 -2.13 -1.38 16.06
C ASN A 374 -2.72 -1.52 17.48
N VAL A 375 -3.76 -2.33 17.65
CA VAL A 375 -4.32 -2.60 19.00
C VAL A 375 -3.32 -3.36 19.87
N VAL A 376 -2.75 -4.46 19.37
CA VAL A 376 -1.79 -5.30 20.13
C VAL A 376 -0.57 -4.48 20.52
N ALA A 377 0.01 -3.73 19.58
CA ALA A 377 1.20 -2.93 19.80
C ALA A 377 1.04 -1.85 20.87
N TYR A 378 -0.16 -1.25 20.99
CA TYR A 378 -0.39 -0.15 21.92
C TYR A 378 -1.08 -0.52 23.23
N THR A 379 -1.81 -1.64 23.28
CA THR A 379 -2.62 -2.01 24.45
C THR A 379 -2.08 -3.21 25.23
N ASP A 380 -1.27 -4.09 24.63
CA ASP A 380 -0.69 -5.21 25.35
C ASP A 380 0.54 -4.75 26.13
N ALA A 381 0.48 -4.87 27.46
CA ALA A 381 1.53 -4.42 28.37
C ALA A 381 2.89 -5.12 28.11
N SER A 382 2.87 -6.30 27.50
CA SER A 382 4.07 -7.08 27.13
C SER A 382 4.94 -6.39 26.07
N PHE A 383 4.39 -5.40 25.36
CA PHE A 383 5.08 -4.62 24.33
C PHE A 383 5.24 -3.14 24.71
N SER A 384 5.22 -2.83 26.01
CA SER A 384 5.45 -1.47 26.51
C SER A 384 6.84 -0.90 26.17
N ASP A 385 7.79 -1.75 25.79
CA ASP A 385 9.13 -1.38 25.32
C ASP A 385 9.29 -1.37 23.79
N LEU A 386 8.17 -1.39 23.04
CA LEU A 386 8.14 -1.27 21.58
C LEU A 386 8.93 -0.04 21.10
N VAL A 387 9.84 -0.27 20.16
CA VAL A 387 10.56 0.81 19.47
C VAL A 387 9.80 1.18 18.21
N VAL A 388 9.20 2.37 18.21
CA VAL A 388 8.54 2.93 17.02
C VAL A 388 9.54 3.83 16.27
N GLN A 389 9.78 3.54 14.99
CA GLN A 389 10.55 4.42 14.11
C GLN A 389 9.61 5.19 13.17
N ASN A 390 9.82 6.50 13.06
CA ASN A 390 9.08 7.37 12.13
C ASN A 390 9.77 7.51 10.78
N GLN A 391 9.08 8.10 9.81
CA GLN A 391 9.58 8.28 8.43
C GLN A 391 10.62 9.42 8.31
N ASN A 392 10.65 10.36 9.26
CA ASN A 392 11.51 11.55 9.16
C ASN A 392 13.00 11.22 9.30
N ASN A 393 13.34 10.37 10.27
CA ASN A 393 14.73 9.97 10.56
C ASN A 393 14.94 8.45 10.63
N GLY A 394 13.87 7.66 10.42
CA GLY A 394 13.95 6.21 10.41
C GLY A 394 14.69 5.66 9.20
N ALA A 395 14.96 4.36 9.26
CA ALA A 395 15.64 3.62 8.21
C ALA A 395 14.67 2.82 7.32
N VAL A 396 13.36 2.96 7.50
CA VAL A 396 12.34 2.26 6.73
C VAL A 396 11.43 3.29 6.09
N GLY A 397 11.46 3.38 4.76
CA GLY A 397 10.70 4.35 3.97
C GLY A 397 9.41 3.76 3.42
N GLU A 398 8.28 4.31 3.84
CA GLU A 398 6.94 3.99 3.34
C GLU A 398 6.52 4.99 2.26
N LEU A 399 6.45 4.56 1.00
CA LEU A 399 6.26 5.47 -0.14
C LEU A 399 4.81 5.87 -0.42
N GLN A 400 3.83 5.32 0.31
CA GLN A 400 2.43 5.75 0.17
C GLN A 400 2.07 6.95 1.08
N SER A 401 2.83 7.21 2.14
CA SER A 401 2.52 8.28 3.09
C SER A 401 2.72 9.67 2.47
N PRO A 402 1.87 10.68 2.76
CA PRO A 402 2.10 12.06 2.31
C PRO A 402 3.38 12.69 2.92
N PHE A 403 3.91 12.09 3.98
CA PHE A 403 5.18 12.45 4.62
C PHE A 403 6.31 11.47 4.23
N ALA A 404 6.12 10.74 3.12
CA ALA A 404 7.03 9.71 2.67
C ALA A 404 8.45 10.25 2.43
N MET A 405 9.39 9.34 2.68
CA MET A 405 10.73 9.42 2.13
C MET A 405 10.67 9.67 0.61
N THR A 406 11.65 10.41 0.08
CA THR A 406 11.65 10.80 -1.33
C THR A 406 12.66 10.00 -2.13
N TYR A 407 12.36 9.71 -3.38
CA TYR A 407 13.35 9.15 -4.28
C TYR A 407 14.33 10.25 -4.74
N ASN A 408 15.62 10.04 -4.50
CA ASN A 408 16.67 10.92 -4.98
C ASN A 408 17.39 10.27 -6.17
N ALA A 409 17.15 10.82 -7.36
CA ALA A 409 17.72 10.32 -8.61
C ALA A 409 19.27 10.45 -8.66
N GLY A 410 19.86 11.42 -7.97
CA GLY A 410 21.31 11.63 -7.94
C GLY A 410 22.06 10.52 -7.22
N VAL A 411 21.49 10.00 -6.14
CA VAL A 411 22.04 8.86 -5.38
C VAL A 411 21.35 7.53 -5.69
N LYS A 412 20.31 7.54 -6.54
CA LYS A 412 19.48 6.38 -6.92
C LYS A 412 18.98 5.60 -5.70
N ALA A 413 18.47 6.34 -4.72
CA ALA A 413 17.97 5.77 -3.47
C ALA A 413 16.76 6.54 -2.95
N VAL A 414 15.89 5.84 -2.23
CA VAL A 414 14.90 6.45 -1.35
C VAL A 414 15.62 6.98 -0.11
N ILE A 415 15.42 8.26 0.19
CA ILE A 415 16.05 8.99 1.29
C ILE A 415 15.00 9.58 2.24
N ASN A 416 15.31 9.60 3.53
CA ASN A 416 14.45 10.21 4.55
C ASN A 416 14.56 11.75 4.56
N GLY A 417 13.83 12.40 5.46
CA GLY A 417 13.82 13.86 5.60
C GLY A 417 15.18 14.49 5.95
N MET A 418 16.15 13.67 6.40
CA MET A 418 17.53 14.11 6.66
C MET A 418 18.48 13.85 5.48
N GLY A 419 17.98 13.35 4.35
CA GLY A 419 18.81 12.99 3.19
C GLY A 419 19.57 11.68 3.35
N VAL A 420 19.25 10.87 4.37
CA VAL A 420 19.89 9.57 4.60
C VAL A 420 19.11 8.49 3.86
N ALA A 421 19.80 7.61 3.14
CA ALA A 421 19.18 6.49 2.43
C ALA A 421 18.46 5.56 3.41
N ALA A 422 17.20 5.23 3.08
CA ALA A 422 16.44 4.22 3.81
C ALA A 422 17.16 2.86 3.68
N ALA A 423 17.20 2.06 4.73
CA ALA A 423 17.64 0.67 4.65
C ALA A 423 16.60 -0.21 3.92
N VAL A 424 15.32 0.11 4.11
CA VAL A 424 14.18 -0.64 3.60
C VAL A 424 13.24 0.32 2.90
N VAL A 425 12.67 -0.10 1.78
CA VAL A 425 11.65 0.62 1.03
C VAL A 425 10.38 -0.23 0.99
N LEU A 426 9.29 0.34 1.51
CA LEU A 426 7.95 -0.24 1.52
C LEU A 426 7.08 0.43 0.45
N ARG A 427 6.17 -0.35 -0.12
CA ARG A 427 5.19 0.06 -1.14
C ARG A 427 5.84 0.79 -2.32
N TYR A 428 7.01 0.32 -2.74
CA TYR A 428 7.81 0.96 -3.79
C TYR A 428 7.09 1.13 -5.13
N TYR A 429 6.06 0.30 -5.40
CA TYR A 429 5.26 0.35 -6.62
C TYR A 429 4.37 1.61 -6.71
N HIS A 430 4.24 2.39 -5.64
CA HIS A 430 3.57 3.71 -5.69
C HIS A 430 4.45 4.81 -6.31
N VAL A 431 5.76 4.59 -6.44
CA VAL A 431 6.70 5.56 -7.04
C VAL A 431 7.33 4.92 -8.28
N PRO A 432 6.85 5.26 -9.49
CA PRO A 432 7.27 4.61 -10.74
C PRO A 432 8.78 4.59 -10.97
N GLU A 433 9.50 5.64 -10.56
CA GLU A 433 10.94 5.74 -10.69
C GLU A 433 11.67 4.71 -9.82
N VAL A 434 11.19 4.50 -8.60
CA VAL A 434 11.74 3.49 -7.66
C VAL A 434 11.40 2.10 -8.17
N MET A 435 10.17 1.88 -8.64
CA MET A 435 9.78 0.61 -9.24
C MET A 435 10.67 0.27 -10.44
N LYS A 436 10.82 1.21 -11.40
CA LYS A 436 11.71 1.03 -12.56
C LYS A 436 13.15 0.73 -12.15
N LEU A 437 13.67 1.44 -11.16
CA LEU A 437 15.01 1.18 -10.62
C LEU A 437 15.15 -0.25 -10.07
N LEU A 438 14.20 -0.69 -9.23
CA LEU A 438 14.24 -2.00 -8.60
C LEU A 438 14.06 -3.14 -9.60
N PHE A 439 13.15 -2.98 -10.56
CA PHE A 439 12.97 -3.95 -11.65
C PHE A 439 14.24 -4.07 -12.49
N ASN A 440 14.82 -2.96 -12.93
CA ASN A 440 16.07 -2.99 -13.69
C ASN A 440 17.25 -3.58 -12.90
N SER A 441 17.20 -3.49 -11.57
CA SER A 441 18.29 -3.98 -10.70
C SER A 441 18.17 -5.47 -10.38
N TYR A 442 16.95 -6.00 -10.27
CA TYR A 442 16.72 -7.32 -9.69
C TYR A 442 15.91 -8.26 -10.58
N VAL A 443 15.17 -7.75 -11.55
CA VAL A 443 14.39 -8.59 -12.47
C VAL A 443 15.21 -8.78 -13.74
N VAL A 444 16.01 -9.86 -13.76
CA VAL A 444 17.04 -10.11 -14.78
C VAL A 444 16.55 -10.86 -16.02
N TRP A 445 15.30 -11.34 -16.01
CA TRP A 445 14.70 -11.94 -17.19
C TRP A 445 13.95 -10.89 -17.99
N ASP A 446 13.76 -11.19 -19.27
CA ASP A 446 12.92 -10.37 -20.11
C ASP A 446 11.47 -10.45 -19.60
N VAL A 447 11.05 -9.41 -18.88
CA VAL A 447 9.64 -9.22 -18.54
C VAL A 447 8.84 -8.82 -19.78
N HIS A 448 9.52 -8.34 -20.84
CA HIS A 448 8.93 -7.88 -22.08
C HIS A 448 8.89 -9.06 -23.06
N ASN A 449 7.96 -10.00 -22.85
CA ASN A 449 7.59 -10.88 -23.96
C ASN A 449 6.85 -10.04 -25.00
N VAL A 450 7.63 -9.48 -25.91
CA VAL A 450 7.12 -8.83 -27.10
C VAL A 450 6.67 -9.93 -28.04
N SER A 451 5.35 -10.02 -28.24
CA SER A 451 4.76 -10.99 -29.15
C SER A 451 3.83 -10.27 -30.11
N LYS A 452 3.73 -10.78 -31.34
CA LYS A 452 2.65 -10.36 -32.21
C LYS A 452 1.35 -10.92 -31.64
N GLY A 453 0.33 -10.07 -31.51
CA GLY A 453 -0.98 -10.52 -31.08
C GLY A 453 -1.53 -11.60 -32.02
N THR A 454 -2.42 -12.43 -31.48
CA THR A 454 -3.09 -13.49 -32.24
C THR A 454 -4.59 -13.22 -32.31
N GLY A 455 -5.30 -13.88 -33.24
CA GLY A 455 -6.75 -13.71 -33.39
C GLY A 455 -7.13 -12.26 -33.66
N GLY A 456 -8.11 -11.71 -32.94
CA GLY A 456 -8.55 -10.31 -33.07
C GLY A 456 -7.46 -9.26 -32.80
N CYS A 457 -6.39 -9.63 -32.10
CA CYS A 457 -5.27 -8.73 -31.80
C CYS A 457 -4.11 -8.79 -32.81
N TRP A 458 -4.27 -9.43 -33.98
CA TRP A 458 -3.14 -9.64 -34.90
C TRP A 458 -2.43 -8.38 -35.40
N ARG A 459 -3.12 -7.24 -35.33
CA ARG A 459 -2.61 -5.90 -35.65
C ARG A 459 -1.79 -5.27 -34.53
N TYR A 460 -1.68 -5.92 -33.37
CA TYR A 460 -1.02 -5.37 -32.21
C TYR A 460 0.29 -6.09 -31.92
N MET A 461 1.28 -5.34 -31.47
CA MET A 461 2.44 -5.85 -30.77
C MET A 461 2.10 -5.84 -29.28
N LEU A 462 2.02 -7.02 -28.68
CA LEU A 462 1.69 -7.22 -27.28
C LEU A 462 2.97 -7.29 -26.45
N MET A 463 2.99 -6.59 -25.33
CA MET A 463 4.03 -6.63 -24.31
C MET A 463 3.38 -7.00 -22.99
N THR A 464 3.73 -8.16 -22.44
CA THR A 464 3.26 -8.59 -21.11
C THR A 464 4.09 -7.93 -20.02
N HIS A 465 3.52 -7.75 -18.83
CA HIS A 465 4.16 -7.17 -17.65
C HIS A 465 4.71 -5.75 -17.85
N VAL A 466 4.20 -5.03 -18.85
CA VAL A 466 4.60 -3.68 -19.18
C VAL A 466 3.35 -2.81 -19.23
N GLU A 467 3.40 -1.68 -18.54
CA GLU A 467 2.51 -0.55 -18.73
C GLU A 467 3.29 0.55 -19.45
N LEU A 468 2.76 0.94 -20.60
CA LEU A 468 3.33 2.02 -21.39
C LEU A 468 2.47 3.24 -21.12
N PHE A 469 2.95 4.11 -20.22
CA PHE A 469 2.48 5.48 -19.98
C PHE A 469 1.24 5.68 -19.10
N LYS A 470 1.27 5.35 -17.80
CA LYS A 470 0.12 5.59 -16.90
C LYS A 470 -0.15 7.09 -16.82
N GLY A 471 -1.33 7.52 -17.27
CA GLY A 471 -1.72 8.94 -17.33
C GLY A 471 -1.14 9.72 -18.52
N HIS A 472 -0.34 9.09 -19.39
CA HIS A 472 0.28 9.75 -20.55
C HIS A 472 -0.29 9.17 -21.85
N GLY A 473 -1.10 9.97 -22.55
CA GLY A 473 -1.76 9.53 -23.78
C GLY A 473 -3.00 8.67 -23.58
N ASP A 474 -3.37 8.39 -22.32
CA ASP A 474 -4.71 7.90 -21.97
C ASP A 474 -5.75 8.90 -22.47
N PHE A 475 -6.90 8.41 -22.96
CA PHE A 475 -7.99 9.33 -23.29
C PHE A 475 -8.44 10.06 -22.03
N ALA A 476 -8.56 11.38 -22.12
CA ALA A 476 -8.76 12.25 -20.96
C ALA A 476 -10.04 11.96 -20.15
N ASP A 477 -11.05 11.27 -20.70
CA ASP A 477 -12.33 11.11 -19.99
C ASP A 477 -13.24 9.91 -20.36
N SER A 478 -12.85 8.95 -21.23
CA SER A 478 -13.88 8.03 -21.78
C SER A 478 -13.48 6.64 -22.26
N SER A 479 -12.29 6.13 -21.95
CA SER A 479 -11.86 4.84 -22.51
C SER A 479 -11.40 3.82 -21.48
N VAL A 480 -11.98 3.87 -20.28
CA VAL A 480 -11.77 2.84 -19.26
C VAL A 480 -12.91 1.85 -19.33
N GLU A 481 -12.69 0.74 -20.03
CA GLU A 481 -13.68 -0.34 -20.16
C GLU A 481 -13.22 -1.57 -19.37
N ARG A 482 -14.16 -2.23 -18.68
CA ARG A 482 -13.85 -3.51 -18.01
C ARG A 482 -13.90 -4.63 -19.04
N VAL A 483 -12.77 -5.31 -19.21
CA VAL A 483 -12.65 -6.49 -20.08
C VAL A 483 -11.86 -7.58 -19.38
N ALA A 484 -12.32 -8.83 -19.54
CA ALA A 484 -11.71 -9.97 -18.88
C ALA A 484 -10.29 -10.29 -19.37
N SER A 485 -9.91 -9.84 -20.57
CA SER A 485 -8.62 -10.17 -21.18
C SER A 485 -8.08 -9.07 -22.11
N PRO A 486 -6.78 -9.12 -22.43
CA PRO A 486 -6.17 -8.21 -23.42
C PRO A 486 -6.81 -8.28 -24.81
N LEU A 487 -7.45 -9.41 -25.16
CA LEU A 487 -8.18 -9.54 -26.42
C LEU A 487 -9.34 -8.54 -26.51
N GLY A 488 -10.09 -8.38 -25.41
CA GLY A 488 -11.17 -7.40 -25.35
C GLY A 488 -10.66 -5.97 -25.52
N CYS A 489 -9.46 -5.67 -25.00
CA CYS A 489 -8.84 -4.37 -25.20
C CYS A 489 -8.53 -4.07 -26.67
N CYS A 490 -8.03 -5.04 -27.44
CA CYS A 490 -7.77 -4.84 -28.86
C CYS A 490 -9.06 -4.53 -29.63
N GLU A 491 -10.15 -5.25 -29.32
CA GLU A 491 -11.45 -5.04 -29.97
C GLU A 491 -11.99 -3.64 -29.71
N ILE A 492 -11.88 -3.17 -28.46
CA ILE A 492 -12.27 -1.80 -28.10
C ILE A 492 -11.38 -0.80 -28.83
N CYS A 493 -10.07 -1.03 -28.86
CA CYS A 493 -9.10 -0.18 -29.56
C CYS A 493 -9.28 -0.15 -31.09
N ASP A 494 -9.78 -1.22 -31.69
CA ASP A 494 -10.10 -1.24 -33.11
C ASP A 494 -11.40 -0.48 -33.44
N ARG A 495 -12.36 -0.43 -32.51
CA ARG A 495 -13.58 0.37 -32.68
C ARG A 495 -13.34 1.87 -32.52
N ASN A 496 -12.30 2.27 -31.78
CA ASN A 496 -11.95 3.67 -31.59
C ASN A 496 -10.85 4.08 -32.58
N GLN A 497 -11.19 4.91 -33.57
CA GLN A 497 -10.25 5.38 -34.60
C GLN A 497 -9.07 6.19 -34.04
N GLN A 498 -9.22 6.80 -32.86
CA GLN A 498 -8.16 7.56 -32.20
C GLN A 498 -7.24 6.65 -31.36
N CYS A 499 -7.61 5.37 -31.17
CA CYS A 499 -6.82 4.45 -30.36
C CYS A 499 -5.68 3.86 -31.18
N ASN A 500 -4.47 4.01 -30.64
CA ASN A 500 -3.23 3.53 -31.23
C ASN A 500 -2.57 2.44 -30.38
N GLY A 501 -3.04 2.26 -29.14
CA GLY A 501 -2.66 1.15 -28.27
C GLY A 501 -3.53 1.07 -27.02
N PHE A 502 -3.21 0.14 -26.13
CA PHE A 502 -3.91 -0.04 -24.87
C PHE A 502 -2.98 -0.60 -23.79
N THR A 503 -3.40 -0.51 -22.54
CA THR A 503 -2.94 -1.34 -21.42
C THR A 503 -4.14 -2.11 -20.88
N HIS A 504 -3.99 -3.41 -20.68
CA HIS A 504 -4.91 -4.25 -19.90
C HIS A 504 -4.26 -4.56 -18.55
N PHE A 505 -4.96 -4.36 -17.45
CA PHE A 505 -4.53 -4.70 -16.08
C PHE A 505 -5.75 -4.73 -15.17
N ASP A 506 -5.81 -5.69 -14.24
CA ASP A 506 -6.94 -5.88 -13.32
C ASP A 506 -8.33 -5.76 -13.98
N GLN A 507 -8.53 -6.54 -15.06
CA GLN A 507 -9.76 -6.57 -15.87
C GLN A 507 -10.18 -5.20 -16.44
N THR A 508 -9.27 -4.25 -16.49
CA THR A 508 -9.54 -2.89 -16.92
C THR A 508 -8.66 -2.60 -18.13
N CYS A 509 -9.25 -1.94 -19.13
CA CYS A 509 -8.58 -1.49 -20.32
C CYS A 509 -8.37 0.02 -20.27
N TRP A 510 -7.14 0.48 -20.45
CA TRP A 510 -6.81 1.90 -20.64
C TRP A 510 -6.34 2.09 -22.07
N MET A 511 -7.08 2.86 -22.84
CA MET A 511 -6.77 3.06 -24.26
C MET A 511 -5.84 4.25 -24.44
N LYS A 512 -4.94 4.14 -25.42
CA LYS A 512 -3.85 5.08 -25.66
C LYS A 512 -4.02 5.71 -27.04
N SER A 513 -3.87 7.02 -27.11
CA SER A 513 -3.99 7.82 -28.35
C SER A 513 -2.65 8.15 -29.01
N ILE A 514 -1.52 7.86 -28.36
CA ILE A 514 -0.18 8.18 -28.87
C ILE A 514 0.16 7.28 -30.07
N SER A 515 0.56 7.88 -31.20
CA SER A 515 0.80 7.16 -32.46
C SER A 515 2.15 6.44 -32.54
N ARG A 516 3.11 6.80 -31.70
CA ARG A 516 4.42 6.15 -31.68
C ARG A 516 4.35 4.87 -30.87
N SER A 517 4.66 3.73 -31.50
CA SER A 517 4.95 2.49 -30.78
C SER A 517 6.19 2.74 -29.90
N PRO A 518 6.04 2.70 -28.57
CA PRO A 518 7.16 2.89 -27.68
C PRO A 518 8.10 1.68 -27.76
N LYS A 519 9.37 1.93 -27.49
CA LYS A 519 10.32 0.82 -27.35
C LYS A 519 10.08 0.10 -26.02
N PRO A 520 10.31 -1.21 -25.91
CA PRO A 520 10.11 -1.95 -24.65
C PRO A 520 10.79 -1.27 -23.44
N GLU A 521 11.99 -0.73 -23.62
CA GLU A 521 12.76 -0.02 -22.59
C GLU A 521 12.13 1.31 -22.09
N GLU A 522 11.18 1.87 -22.85
CA GLU A 522 10.44 3.07 -22.48
C GLU A 522 9.28 2.75 -21.51
N GLY A 523 8.90 1.47 -21.36
CA GLY A 523 7.81 1.02 -20.49
C GLY A 523 8.11 1.02 -19.01
N PHE A 524 7.05 1.10 -18.22
CA PHE A 524 7.05 0.80 -16.80
C PHE A 524 6.71 -0.67 -16.62
N PRO A 525 7.51 -1.44 -15.89
CA PRO A 525 7.14 -2.82 -15.60
C PRO A 525 5.92 -2.80 -14.67
N VAL A 526 4.82 -3.41 -15.09
CA VAL A 526 3.60 -3.58 -14.28
C VAL A 526 3.20 -5.05 -14.37
N PRO A 527 3.49 -5.87 -13.36
CA PRO A 527 3.14 -7.28 -13.38
C PRO A 527 1.67 -7.52 -13.68
N GLU A 528 1.39 -8.60 -14.43
CA GLU A 528 0.05 -8.98 -14.90
C GLU A 528 -0.60 -7.98 -15.88
N SER A 529 0.04 -6.86 -16.22
CA SER A 529 -0.44 -6.02 -17.30
C SER A 529 -0.12 -6.63 -18.66
N THR A 530 -0.89 -6.24 -19.68
CA THR A 530 -0.53 -6.45 -21.08
C THR A 530 -0.80 -5.16 -21.83
N SER A 531 0.25 -4.53 -22.36
CA SER A 531 0.08 -3.44 -23.30
C SER A 531 0.07 -3.96 -24.73
N GLY A 532 -0.74 -3.35 -25.60
CA GLY A 532 -0.79 -3.67 -27.01
C GLY A 532 -0.71 -2.40 -27.86
N TRP A 533 0.11 -2.39 -28.90
CA TRP A 533 0.26 -1.23 -29.80
C TRP A 533 0.05 -1.62 -31.25
N LYS A 534 -0.72 -0.81 -32.00
CA LYS A 534 -0.97 -1.06 -33.41
C LYS A 534 0.35 -1.08 -34.19
N ILE A 535 0.55 -2.13 -34.97
CA ILE A 535 1.65 -2.27 -35.91
C ILE A 535 1.26 -1.49 -37.16
N TYR A 536 1.73 -0.26 -37.28
CA TYR A 536 1.60 0.49 -38.53
C TYR A 536 2.61 -0.08 -39.51
N THR A 537 2.14 -0.82 -40.51
CA THR A 537 2.97 -1.37 -41.60
C THR A 537 3.42 -0.32 -42.61
N ASN A 538 3.46 0.97 -42.23
CA ASN A 538 3.93 2.05 -43.09
C ASN A 538 5.30 2.53 -42.62
N LEU A 539 6.32 1.71 -42.89
CA LEU A 539 7.70 2.09 -43.19
C LEU A 539 8.30 1.03 -44.11
#